data_AF-A0A1F7XMA8-F1
#
_entry.id   AF-A0A1F7XMA8-F1
#
_cell.length_a   1.000
_cell.length_b   1.000
_cell.length_c   1.000
_cell.angle_alpha   90.00
_cell.angle_beta   90.00
_cell.angle_gamma   90.00
#
_symmetry.space_group_name_H-M   'P 1'
#
loop_
_entity.id
_entity.type
_entity.pdbx_description
1 polymer ?
#
loop_
_entity_poly.entity_id
_entity_poly.type
_entity_poly.pdbx_seq_one_letter_code
_entity_poly.pdbx_strand_id
1 'polypeptide(L)'
;MENLIAIDIGQSFFQGSAAQNMTIGSLVSGLLSNAVFFAGFIMFILIIAGGFGIIMSAGNSNPEGAEKGKKVITAAVIGFVIVFSAYWIIKITEKLTGIPILNSGL
;
A
#
# COMPACT_ATOMS: atom_id res chain seq x y z
N MET A 1 18.24 -35.98 33.09
CA MET A 1 17.05 -35.13 33.32
C MET A 1 17.54 -33.70 33.32
N GLU A 2 17.53 -33.05 32.15
CA GLU A 2 18.04 -31.70 31.97
C GLU A 2 16.98 -30.67 32.40
N ASN A 3 17.39 -29.66 33.16
CA ASN A 3 16.53 -28.64 33.73
C ASN A 3 15.83 -27.81 32.65
N LEU A 4 14.51 -27.99 32.52
CA LEU A 4 13.62 -27.21 31.63
C LEU A 4 13.09 -25.91 32.29
N ILE A 5 13.72 -25.43 33.37
CA ILE A 5 13.19 -24.33 34.21
C ILE A 5 14.04 -23.05 34.23
N ALA A 6 15.09 -22.97 33.41
CA ALA A 6 15.72 -21.68 33.15
C ALA A 6 14.94 -20.93 32.04
N ILE A 7 13.80 -20.36 32.40
CA ILE A 7 13.17 -19.32 31.58
C ILE A 7 14.05 -18.08 31.77
N ASP A 8 14.82 -17.73 30.73
CA ASP A 8 15.68 -16.55 30.72
C ASP A 8 14.80 -15.29 30.73
N ILE A 9 14.46 -14.84 31.94
CA ILE A 9 13.52 -13.73 32.18
C ILE A 9 14.02 -12.46 31.47
N GLY A 10 15.33 -12.32 31.24
CA GLY A 10 15.92 -11.24 30.46
C GLY A 10 15.60 -11.33 28.97
N GLN A 11 15.50 -12.51 28.36
CA GLN A 11 15.03 -12.61 26.97
C GLN A 11 13.51 -12.64 26.86
N SER A 12 12.81 -13.31 27.78
CA SER A 12 11.34 -13.45 27.76
C SER A 12 10.59 -12.12 27.99
N PHE A 13 11.12 -11.24 28.84
CA PHE A 13 10.49 -9.96 29.18
C PHE A 13 10.74 -8.89 28.12
N PHE A 14 11.90 -8.95 27.45
CA PHE A 14 12.24 -8.06 26.35
C PHE A 14 11.64 -8.56 25.01
N GLN A 15 11.56 -9.88 24.77
CA GLN A 15 10.79 -10.44 23.65
C GLN A 15 9.26 -10.22 23.76
N GLY A 16 8.73 -10.08 24.98
CA GLY A 16 7.29 -9.84 25.22
C GLY A 16 6.85 -8.39 25.07
N SER A 17 7.77 -7.47 24.82
CA SER A 17 7.44 -6.05 24.64
C SER A 17 7.14 -5.78 23.17
N ALA A 18 5.87 -5.60 22.82
CA ALA A 18 5.42 -5.05 21.53
C ALA A 18 6.10 -3.69 21.17
N ALA A 19 6.81 -3.08 22.12
CA ALA A 19 7.65 -1.90 21.96
C ALA A 19 9.04 -2.16 21.35
N GLN A 20 9.62 -3.38 21.40
CA GLN A 20 10.95 -3.65 20.83
C GLN A 20 10.94 -3.90 19.31
N ASN A 21 9.78 -4.21 18.72
CA ASN A 21 9.64 -4.43 17.27
C ASN A 21 9.04 -3.23 16.51
N MET A 22 8.73 -2.13 17.19
CA MET A 22 8.26 -0.89 16.57
C MET A 22 9.44 -0.04 16.12
N THR A 23 10.25 -0.57 15.20
CA THR A 23 11.26 0.22 14.51
C THR A 23 10.55 1.17 13.54
N ILE A 24 11.15 2.33 13.23
CA ILE A 24 10.65 3.22 12.16
C ILE A 24 10.35 2.43 10.88
N GLY A 25 11.17 1.41 10.59
CA GLY A 25 10.95 0.46 9.51
C GLY A 25 9.60 -0.26 9.57
N SER A 26 9.17 -0.80 10.71
CA SER A 26 7.91 -1.55 10.79
C SER A 26 6.68 -0.64 10.70
N LEU A 27 6.75 0.58 11.22
CA LEU A 27 5.71 1.59 11.05
C LEU A 27 5.56 2.01 9.58
N VAL A 28 6.69 2.28 8.91
CA VAL A 28 6.71 2.65 7.49
C VAL A 28 6.22 1.49 6.63
N SER A 29 6.65 0.26 6.90
CA SER A 29 6.20 -0.96 6.23
C SER A 29 4.68 -1.15 6.34
N GLY A 30 4.12 -1.05 7.54
CA GLY A 30 2.68 -1.17 7.77
C GLY A 30 1.88 -0.07 7.07
N LEU A 31 2.34 1.18 7.15
CA LEU A 31 1.71 2.30 6.46
C LEU A 31 1.75 2.10 4.93
N LEU A 32 2.89 1.66 4.40
CA LEU A 32 3.10 1.52 2.96
C LEU A 32 2.30 0.37 2.37
N SER A 33 2.20 -0.77 3.08
CA SER A 33 1.36 -1.90 2.68
C SER A 33 -0.12 -1.48 2.58
N ASN A 34 -0.64 -0.81 3.61
CA ASN A 34 -2.00 -0.27 3.58
C ASN A 34 -2.18 0.79 2.48
N ALA A 35 -1.20 1.69 2.29
CA ALA A 35 -1.28 2.73 1.28
C ALA A 35 -1.37 2.16 -0.14
N VAL A 36 -0.60 1.12 -0.46
CA VAL A 36 -0.67 0.45 -1.77
C VAL A 36 -2.04 -0.19 -1.99
N PHE A 37 -2.61 -0.84 -0.97
CA PHE A 37 -3.96 -1.40 -1.04
C PHE A 37 -5.02 -0.32 -1.29
N PHE A 38 -5.02 0.75 -0.50
CA PHE A 38 -5.97 1.86 -0.67
C PHE A 38 -5.78 2.60 -1.99
N ALA A 39 -4.53 2.76 -2.46
CA ALA A 39 -4.26 3.41 -3.73
C ALA A 39 -4.86 2.63 -4.91
N GLY A 40 -4.74 1.29 -4.90
CA GLY A 40 -5.39 0.44 -5.90
C GLY A 40 -6.92 0.55 -5.86
N PHE A 41 -7.50 0.58 -4.66
CA PHE A 41 -8.95 0.75 -4.47
C PHE A 41 -9.46 2.11 -4.95
N ILE A 42 -8.78 3.20 -4.60
CA ILE A 42 -9.12 4.56 -5.03
C ILE A 42 -9.00 4.68 -6.55
N MET A 43 -7.92 4.17 -7.13
CA MET A 43 -7.72 4.17 -8.58
C MET A 43 -8.87 3.48 -9.30
N PHE A 44 -9.32 2.32 -8.80
CA PHE A 44 -10.46 1.60 -9.37
C PHE A 44 -11.74 2.45 -9.39
N ILE A 45 -12.05 3.13 -8.29
CA ILE A 45 -13.21 4.02 -8.20
C ILE A 45 -13.08 5.20 -9.18
N LEU A 46 -11.90 5.81 -9.28
CA LEU A 46 -11.67 6.95 -10.18
C LEU A 46 -11.84 6.57 -11.65
N ILE A 47 -11.36 5.40 -12.06
CA ILE A 47 -11.54 4.93 -13.44
C ILE A 47 -13.02 4.69 -13.73
N ILE A 48 -13.75 4.08 -12.80
CA ILE A 48 -15.20 3.86 -12.94
C ILE A 48 -15.95 5.19 -13.05
N ALA A 49 -15.70 6.12 -12.12
CA ALA A 49 -16.34 7.43 -12.10
C ALA A 49 -16.02 8.26 -13.35
N GLY A 50 -14.74 8.28 -13.76
CA GLY A 50 -14.31 8.95 -14.98
C GLY A 50 -14.91 8.32 -16.24
N GLY A 51 -14.97 6.99 -16.30
CA GLY A 51 -15.58 6.24 -17.40
C GLY A 51 -17.08 6.53 -17.55
N PHE A 52 -17.84 6.47 -16.45
CA PHE A 52 -19.25 6.87 -16.45
C PHE A 52 -19.44 8.33 -16.85
N GLY A 53 -18.56 9.23 -16.41
CA GLY A 53 -18.58 10.64 -16.81
C GLY A 53 -18.47 10.82 -18.32
N ILE A 54 -17.60 10.05 -19.00
CA ILE A 54 -17.46 10.08 -20.46
C ILE A 54 -18.71 9.49 -21.16
N ILE A 55 -19.23 8.36 -20.68
CA ILE A 55 -20.39 7.70 -21.30
C ILE A 55 -21.64 8.58 -21.19
N MET A 56 -21.90 9.14 -20.02
CA MET A 56 -23.07 9.99 -19.78
C MET A 56 -23.02 11.31 -20.55
N SER A 57 -21.83 11.89 -20.70
CA SER A 57 -21.64 13.12 -21.48
C SER A 57 -21.80 12.92 -22.99
N ALA A 58 -21.48 11.72 -23.50
CA ALA A 58 -21.71 11.35 -24.89
C ALA A 58 -23.21 11.32 -25.25
N GLY A 59 -24.09 10.95 -24.32
CA GLY A 59 -25.54 10.93 -24.54
C GLY A 59 -26.22 12.30 -24.49
N ASN A 60 -25.66 13.25 -23.72
CA ASN A 60 -26.24 14.58 -23.50
C ASN A 60 -25.60 15.70 -24.34
N SER A 61 -24.72 15.37 -25.30
CA SER A 61 -23.92 16.34 -26.07
C SER A 61 -23.21 17.38 -25.21
N ASN A 62 -22.74 16.97 -24.02
CA ASN A 62 -22.05 17.86 -23.08
C ASN A 62 -20.52 17.62 -23.15
N PRO A 63 -19.78 18.35 -24.01
CA PRO A 63 -18.35 18.12 -24.21
C PRO A 63 -17.52 18.35 -22.94
N GLU A 64 -17.98 19.20 -22.01
CA GLU A 64 -17.26 19.51 -20.78
C GLU A 64 -17.20 18.31 -19.82
N GLY A 65 -18.28 17.54 -19.73
CA GLY A 65 -18.32 16.31 -18.92
C GLY A 65 -17.38 15.24 -19.46
N ALA A 66 -17.27 15.13 -20.78
CA ALA A 66 -16.36 14.17 -21.43
C ALA A 66 -14.90 14.54 -21.19
N GLU A 67 -14.56 15.83 -21.25
CA GLU A 67 -13.20 16.30 -21.00
C GLU A 67 -12.81 16.10 -19.53
N LYS A 68 -13.71 16.37 -18.58
CA LYS A 68 -13.50 16.09 -17.15
C LYS A 68 -13.29 14.60 -16.89
N GLY A 69 -14.11 13.73 -17.49
CA GLY A 69 -13.95 12.28 -17.36
C GLY A 69 -12.60 11.79 -17.88
N LYS A 70 -12.14 12.30 -19.04
CA LYS A 70 -10.81 12.01 -19.58
C LYS A 70 -9.69 12.46 -18.64
N LYS A 71 -9.81 13.65 -18.05
CA LYS A 71 -8.84 14.17 -17.06
C LYS A 71 -8.77 13.27 -15.81
N VAL A 72 -9.92 12.80 -15.30
CA VAL A 72 -9.97 11.88 -14.16
C VAL A 72 -9.29 10.55 -14.50
N ILE A 73 -9.59 9.95 -15.65
CA ILE A 73 -8.93 8.70 -16.07
C ILE A 73 -7.43 8.90 -16.23
N THR A 74 -7.00 10.01 -16.85
CA THR A 74 -5.58 10.33 -17.02
C THR A 74 -4.87 10.45 -15.67
N ALA A 75 -5.48 11.14 -14.71
CA ALA A 75 -4.95 11.25 -13.35
C ALA A 75 -4.88 9.89 -12.64
N ALA A 76 -5.89 9.03 -12.81
CA ALA A 76 -5.90 7.68 -12.26
C ALA A 76 -4.77 6.82 -12.85
N VAL A 77 -4.52 6.92 -14.16
CA VAL A 77 -3.42 6.19 -14.83
C VAL A 77 -2.05 6.69 -14.35
N ILE A 78 -1.87 8.01 -14.22
CA ILE A 78 -0.62 8.57 -13.68
C ILE A 78 -0.39 8.10 -12.24
N GLY A 79 -1.43 8.16 -11.40
CA GLY A 79 -1.37 7.65 -10.02
C GLY A 79 -1.03 6.16 -9.97
N PHE A 80 -1.61 5.36 -10.86
CA PHE A 80 -1.29 3.93 -10.99
C PHE A 80 0.18 3.71 -11.31
N VAL A 81 0.73 4.42 -12.28
CA VAL A 81 2.14 4.27 -12.68
C VAL A 81 3.08 4.59 -11.52
N ILE A 82 2.74 5.60 -10.70
CA ILE A 82 3.52 5.97 -9.52
C ILE A 82 3.50 4.83 -8.48
N VAL A 83 2.32 4.33 -8.12
CA VAL A 83 2.15 3.24 -7.13
C VAL A 83 2.80 1.96 -7.63
N PHE A 84 2.62 1.65 -8.91
CA PHE A 84 3.23 0.50 -9.56
C PHE A 84 4.76 0.57 -9.51
N SER A 85 5.35 1.72 -9.85
CA SER A 85 6.79 1.93 -9.77
C SER A 85 7.31 1.83 -8.33
N ALA A 86 6.58 2.40 -7.37
CA ALA A 86 6.91 2.31 -5.95
C ALA A 86 6.95 0.85 -5.46
N TYR A 87 5.96 0.03 -5.84
CA TYR A 87 5.93 -1.40 -5.50
C TYR A 87 7.21 -2.12 -5.95
N TRP A 88 7.67 -1.88 -7.18
CA TRP A 88 8.89 -2.49 -7.70
C TRP A 88 10.14 -2.05 -6.93
N ILE A 89 10.25 -0.75 -6.60
CA ILE A 89 11.37 -0.22 -5.80
C ILE A 89 11.41 -0.90 -4.43
N ILE A 90 10.25 -1.07 -3.79
CA ILE A 90 10.15 -1.73 -2.49
C ILE A 90 10.56 -3.20 -2.62
N LYS A 91 10.07 -3.92 -3.64
CA LYS A 91 10.44 -5.32 -3.90
C LYS A 91 11.94 -5.54 -4.10
N ILE A 92 12.61 -4.61 -4.79
CA ILE A 92 14.05 -4.66 -4.96
C ILE A 92 14.75 -4.44 -3.61
N THR A 93 14.29 -3.45 -2.85
CA THR A 93 14.81 -3.18 -1.49
C THR A 93 14.65 -4.39 -0.57
N GLU A 94 13.49 -5.05 -0.56
CA GLU A 94 13.24 -6.28 0.21
C GLU A 94 14.26 -7.38 -0.15
N LYS A 95 14.55 -7.57 -1.45
CA LYS A 95 15.53 -8.56 -1.91
C LYS A 95 16.96 -8.24 -1.49
N LEU A 96 17.32 -6.96 -1.42
CA LEU A 96 18.67 -6.52 -1.04
C LEU A 96 18.89 -6.55 0.47
N THR A 97 17.89 -6.15 1.26
CA THR A 97 18.00 -6.06 2.73
C THR A 97 17.58 -7.34 3.44
N GLY A 98 16.80 -8.21 2.78
CA GLY A 98 16.22 -9.41 3.39
C GLY A 98 15.09 -9.12 4.37
N ILE A 99 14.63 -7.86 4.47
CA ILE A 99 13.58 -7.43 5.40
C ILE A 99 12.24 -7.38 4.65
N PRO A 100 11.19 -8.10 5.10
CA PRO A 100 9.86 -7.98 4.52
C PRO A 100 9.22 -6.64 4.90
N ILE A 101 8.89 -5.82 3.89
CA ILE A 101 8.30 -4.48 4.03
C ILE A 101 6.80 -4.52 3.70
N LEU A 102 6.42 -5.25 2.66
CA LEU A 102 5.02 -5.32 2.21
C LEU A 102 4.22 -6.41 2.94
N ASN A 103 4.92 -7.39 3.49
CA ASN A 103 4.38 -8.49 4.29
C ASN A 103 5.06 -8.54 5.67
N SER A 104 5.26 -7.37 6.29
CA SER A 104 5.57 -7.31 7.71
C SER A 104 4.30 -7.69 8.45
N GLY A 105 4.08 -8.99 8.67
CA GLY A 105 2.94 -9.47 9.44
C GLY A 105 2.87 -8.70 10.75
N LEU A 106 1.84 -7.87 10.88
CA LEU A 106 1.20 -7.68 12.17
C LEU A 106 0.59 -9.02 12.58
#